data_AF-A0A965MRS4-F1
#
_entry.id   AF-A0A965MRS4-F1
#
_cell.length_a   1.000
_cell.length_b   1.000
_cell.length_c   1.000
_cell.angle_alpha   90.00
_cell.angle_beta   90.00
_cell.angle_gamma   90.00
#
_symmetry.space_group_name_H-M   'P 1'
#
loop_
_entity.id
_entity.type
_entity.pdbx_description
1 polymer ?
#
loop_
_entity_poly.entity_id
_entity_poly.type
_entity_poly.pdbx_seq_one_letter_code
_entity_poly.pdbx_strand_id
1 'polypeptide(L)'
;MSGHAAPTRGALAKAGVLETEAALLALSEFSPETAAVVVAQLAACADPDAALTCAARLHSQHPDVMGRWLADDVRSRALMLLLGVSPVLVEHFLRHIDDLSVIESAL
;
A
#
# COMPACT_ATOMS: atom_id res chain seq x y z
N MET A 1 19.05 7.99 -11.60
CA MET A 1 19.20 7.44 -10.23
C MET A 1 18.30 8.25 -9.32
N SER A 2 17.02 7.91 -9.24
CA SER A 2 16.11 8.57 -8.30
C SER A 2 16.36 7.95 -6.93
N GLY A 3 17.11 8.66 -6.08
CA GLY A 3 17.34 8.26 -4.70
C GLY A 3 16.04 8.44 -3.91
N HIS A 4 15.21 7.40 -3.86
CA HIS A 4 14.09 7.37 -2.92
C HIS A 4 14.68 7.24 -1.51
N ALA A 5 14.59 8.32 -0.74
CA ALA A 5 14.96 8.29 0.67
C ALA A 5 14.02 7.32 1.41
N ALA A 6 14.58 6.55 2.35
CA ALA A 6 13.80 5.65 3.18
C ALA A 6 12.65 6.42 3.87
N PRO A 7 11.48 5.80 4.04
CA PRO A 7 10.37 6.40 4.78
C PRO A 7 10.80 6.90 6.15
N THR A 8 10.28 8.06 6.54
CA THR A 8 10.57 8.66 7.86
C THR A 8 9.30 8.78 8.67
N ARG A 9 9.41 8.79 10.00
CA ARG A 9 8.28 9.07 10.92
C ARG A 9 7.56 10.37 10.55
N GLY A 10 8.30 11.40 10.17
CA GLY A 10 7.73 12.68 9.77
C GLY A 10 6.91 12.62 8.47
N ALA A 11 7.31 11.78 7.52
CA ALA A 11 6.53 11.55 6.30
C ALA A 11 5.24 10.78 6.60
N LEU A 12 5.30 9.76 7.47
CA LEU A 12 4.15 8.99 7.90
C LEU A 12 3.12 9.84 8.65
N ALA A 13 3.58 10.65 9.60
CA ALA A 13 2.70 11.56 10.34
C ALA A 13 2.01 12.58 9.40
N LYS A 14 2.71 13.09 8.38
CA LYS A 14 2.11 13.96 7.36
C LYS A 14 1.08 13.24 6.49
N ALA A 15 1.25 11.94 6.29
CA ALA A 15 0.30 11.09 5.57
C ALA A 15 -0.90 10.65 6.44
N GLY A 16 -0.98 11.09 7.69
CA GLY A 16 -2.08 10.76 8.60
C GLY A 16 -1.95 9.42 9.32
N VAL A 17 -0.79 8.76 9.22
CA VAL A 17 -0.50 7.50 9.93
C VAL A 17 -0.29 7.79 11.41
N LEU A 18 -1.04 7.10 12.26
CA LEU A 18 -0.96 7.22 13.72
C LEU A 18 0.15 6.33 14.29
N GLU A 19 0.19 5.06 13.87
CA GLU A 19 1.10 4.04 14.40
C GLU A 19 2.42 4.01 13.63
N THR A 20 3.17 5.12 13.68
CA THR A 20 4.36 5.32 12.84
C THR A 20 5.46 4.25 13.01
N GLU A 21 5.62 3.65 14.19
CA GLU A 21 6.59 2.56 14.41
C GLU A 21 6.19 1.27 13.70
N ALA A 22 4.92 0.88 13.87
CA ALA A 22 4.38 -0.30 13.18
C ALA A 22 4.41 -0.10 11.67
N ALA A 23 4.12 1.11 11.22
CA ALA A 23 4.19 1.49 9.82
C ALA A 23 5.61 1.39 9.24
N LEU A 24 6.63 1.85 9.96
CA LEU A 24 8.02 1.71 9.52
C LEU A 24 8.45 0.24 9.43
N LEU A 25 8.02 -0.59 10.37
CA LEU A 25 8.27 -2.03 10.33
C LEU A 25 7.59 -2.68 9.11
N ALA A 26 6.32 -2.39 8.87
CA ALA A 26 5.59 -2.88 7.70
C ALA A 26 6.24 -2.42 6.38
N LEU A 27 6.69 -1.16 6.32
CA LEU A 27 7.36 -0.61 5.14
C LEU A 27 8.73 -1.25 4.86
N SER A 28 9.36 -1.86 5.87
CA SER A 28 10.66 -2.54 5.70
C SER A 28 10.56 -3.84 4.90
N GLU A 29 9.35 -4.39 4.72
CA GLU A 29 9.12 -5.56 3.86
C GLU A 29 9.16 -5.21 2.36
N PHE A 30 8.99 -3.94 2.02
CA PHE A 30 9.01 -3.45 0.66
C PHE A 30 10.41 -2.99 0.25
N SER A 31 10.66 -2.96 -1.07
CA SER A 31 11.81 -2.22 -1.58
C SER A 31 11.70 -0.72 -1.19
N PRO A 32 12.81 0.01 -1.03
CA PRO A 32 12.77 1.44 -0.70
C PRO A 32 11.95 2.29 -1.69
N GLU A 33 11.96 1.91 -2.96
CA GLU A 33 11.21 2.57 -4.03
C GLU A 33 9.71 2.33 -3.87
N THR A 34 9.31 1.08 -3.67
CA THR A 34 7.93 0.68 -3.40
C THR A 34 7.40 1.31 -2.12
N ALA A 35 8.21 1.33 -1.06
CA ALA A 35 7.85 1.94 0.22
C ALA A 35 7.57 3.45 0.07
N ALA A 36 8.36 4.16 -0.74
CA ALA A 36 8.13 5.57 -1.02
C ALA A 36 6.82 5.82 -1.78
N VAL A 37 6.48 4.96 -2.76
CA VAL A 37 5.19 5.01 -3.46
C VAL A 37 4.04 4.78 -2.49
N VAL A 38 4.10 3.74 -1.66
CA VAL A 38 3.07 3.44 -0.65
C VAL A 38 2.85 4.65 0.25
N VAL A 39 3.92 5.23 0.82
CA VAL A 39 3.84 6.42 1.68
C VAL A 39 3.21 7.61 0.97
N ALA A 40 3.52 7.84 -0.30
CA ALA A 40 2.95 8.94 -1.07
C ALA A 40 1.42 8.79 -1.25
N GLN A 41 0.92 7.57 -1.37
CA GLN A 41 -0.51 7.30 -1.53
C GLN A 41 -1.29 7.32 -0.22
N LEU A 42 -0.63 7.05 0.92
CA LEU A 42 -1.30 6.97 2.23
C LEU A 42 -2.07 8.23 2.61
N ALA A 43 -1.58 9.41 2.23
CA ALA A 43 -2.24 10.69 2.54
C ALA A 43 -3.62 10.85 1.88
N ALA A 44 -3.93 10.05 0.85
CA ALA A 44 -5.22 10.06 0.18
C ALA A 44 -6.21 9.04 0.77
N CYS A 45 -5.74 8.12 1.63
CA CYS A 45 -6.56 7.07 2.21
C CYS A 45 -7.47 7.62 3.31
N ALA A 46 -8.68 7.04 3.43
CA ALA A 46 -9.57 7.34 4.55
C ALA A 46 -8.99 6.84 5.89
N ASP A 47 -8.35 5.68 5.87
CA ASP A 47 -7.59 5.10 6.99
C ASP A 47 -6.19 4.67 6.50
N PRO A 48 -5.16 5.51 6.70
CA PRO A 48 -3.78 5.21 6.29
C PRO A 48 -3.18 3.99 7.00
N ASP A 49 -3.44 3.82 8.30
CA ASP A 49 -2.92 2.69 9.08
C ASP A 49 -3.50 1.36 8.60
N ALA A 50 -4.81 1.32 8.35
CA ALA A 50 -5.48 0.15 7.77
C ALA A 50 -4.98 -0.14 6.35
N ALA A 51 -4.85 0.89 5.50
CA ALA A 51 -4.35 0.74 4.14
C ALA A 51 -2.95 0.10 4.12
N LEU A 52 -2.03 0.60 4.94
CA LEU A 52 -0.67 0.07 5.03
C LEU A 52 -0.63 -1.36 5.57
N THR A 53 -1.39 -1.64 6.64
CA THR A 53 -1.48 -2.99 7.23
C THR A 53 -1.96 -4.00 6.18
N CYS A 54 -2.97 -3.62 5.41
CA CYS A 54 -3.54 -4.47 4.38
C CYS A 54 -2.59 -4.65 3.18
N ALA A 55 -1.90 -3.58 2.75
CA ALA A 55 -0.92 -3.64 1.68
C ALA A 55 0.26 -4.56 2.05
N ALA A 56 0.78 -4.46 3.28
CA ALA A 56 1.85 -5.33 3.78
C ALA A 56 1.40 -6.80 3.80
N ARG A 57 0.19 -7.10 4.29
CA ARG A 57 -0.36 -8.46 4.28
C ARG A 57 -0.48 -9.04 2.87
N LEU A 58 -0.99 -8.25 1.93
CA LEU A 58 -1.09 -8.67 0.52
C LEU A 58 0.29 -8.88 -0.11
N HIS A 59 1.25 -7.99 0.19
CA HIS A 59 2.61 -8.11 -0.34
C HIS A 59 3.34 -9.34 0.20
N SER A 60 3.18 -9.64 1.49
CA SER A 60 3.76 -10.81 2.14
C SER A 60 3.28 -12.12 1.50
N GLN A 61 2.01 -12.22 1.10
CA GLN A 61 1.45 -13.43 0.48
C GLN A 61 1.60 -13.48 -1.04
N HIS A 62 1.50 -12.32 -1.71
CA HIS A 62 1.47 -12.20 -3.17
C HIS A 62 2.44 -11.12 -3.67
N PRO A 63 3.76 -11.25 -3.41
CA PRO A 63 4.73 -10.19 -3.63
C PRO A 63 4.83 -9.77 -5.10
N ASP A 64 4.74 -10.72 -6.03
CA ASP A 64 4.83 -10.45 -7.48
C ASP A 64 3.63 -9.64 -8.00
N VAL A 65 2.41 -9.96 -7.52
CA VAL A 65 1.20 -9.23 -7.93
C VAL A 65 1.25 -7.81 -7.38
N MET A 66 1.56 -7.69 -6.08
CA MET A 66 1.68 -6.38 -5.43
C MET A 66 2.80 -5.54 -6.04
N GLY A 67 3.92 -6.15 -6.44
CA GLY A 67 4.99 -5.45 -7.16
C GLY A 67 4.51 -4.84 -8.47
N ARG A 68 3.74 -5.59 -9.28
CA ARG A 68 3.15 -5.06 -10.53
C ARG A 68 2.15 -3.93 -10.29
N TRP A 69 1.31 -4.08 -9.26
CA TRP A 69 0.30 -3.08 -8.91
C TRP A 69 0.92 -1.79 -8.37
N LEU A 70 1.94 -1.90 -7.52
CA LEU A 70 2.61 -0.75 -6.91
C LEU A 70 3.59 -0.04 -7.85
N ALA A 71 3.99 -0.68 -8.96
CA ALA A 71 4.84 -0.07 -9.99
C ALA A 71 4.08 0.90 -10.92
N ASP A 72 2.75 0.96 -10.82
CA ASP A 72 1.89 1.78 -11.66
C ASP A 72 1.13 2.80 -10.79
N ASP A 73 1.30 4.09 -11.08
CA ASP A 73 0.76 5.17 -10.24
C ASP A 73 -0.77 5.15 -10.12
N VAL A 74 -1.47 4.77 -11.19
CA VAL A 74 -2.95 4.76 -11.21
C VAL A 74 -3.45 3.56 -10.42
N ARG A 75 -2.90 2.37 -10.68
CA ARG A 75 -3.26 1.13 -9.97
C ARG A 75 -2.88 1.17 -8.50
N SER A 76 -1.68 1.66 -8.17
CA SER A 76 -1.23 1.81 -6.79
C SER A 76 -2.14 2.74 -6.00
N ARG A 77 -2.50 3.90 -6.55
CA ARG A 77 -3.43 4.84 -5.91
C ARG A 77 -4.80 4.20 -5.69
N ALA A 78 -5.37 3.58 -6.72
CA ALA A 78 -6.69 2.94 -6.62
C ALA A 78 -6.72 1.83 -5.57
N LEU A 79 -5.69 0.98 -5.57
CA LEU A 79 -5.53 -0.06 -4.57
C LEU A 79 -5.46 0.55 -3.16
N MET A 80 -4.56 1.50 -2.92
CA MET A 80 -4.39 2.10 -1.60
C MET A 80 -5.68 2.76 -1.07
N LEU A 81 -6.42 3.46 -1.93
CA LEU A 81 -7.73 4.01 -1.57
C LEU A 81 -8.72 2.92 -1.15
N LEU A 82 -8.78 1.81 -1.89
CA LEU A 82 -9.67 0.70 -1.59
C LEU A 82 -9.31 0.02 -0.26
N LEU A 83 -8.02 -0.24 -0.05
CA LEU A 83 -7.51 -0.85 1.19
C LEU A 83 -7.79 0.04 2.41
N GLY A 84 -7.70 1.36 2.25
CA GLY A 84 -8.02 2.32 3.30
C GLY A 84 -9.51 2.48 3.59
N VAL A 85 -10.41 1.89 2.79
CA VAL A 85 -11.87 1.98 2.99
C VAL A 85 -12.46 0.65 3.45
N SER A 86 -11.91 -0.49 3.04
CA SER A 86 -12.50 -1.80 3.37
C SER A 86 -11.46 -2.89 3.65
N PRO A 87 -11.16 -3.14 4.93
CA PRO A 87 -10.36 -4.29 5.35
C PRO A 87 -10.99 -5.63 4.94
N VAL A 88 -12.31 -5.70 4.76
CA VAL A 88 -13.00 -6.93 4.34
C VAL A 88 -12.65 -7.32 2.90
N LEU A 89 -12.48 -6.33 2.00
CA LEU A 89 -12.04 -6.60 0.63
C LEU A 89 -10.62 -7.18 0.59
N VAL A 90 -9.79 -6.86 1.57
CA VAL A 90 -8.44 -7.40 1.68
C VAL A 90 -8.50 -8.89 1.95
N GLU A 91 -9.36 -9.33 2.86
CA GLU A 91 -9.60 -10.76 3.11
C GLU A 91 -10.14 -11.49 1.88
N HIS A 92 -10.86 -10.80 1.01
CA HIS A 92 -11.25 -11.34 -0.30
C HIS A 92 -10.03 -11.51 -1.22
N PHE A 93 -9.24 -10.46 -1.44
CA PHE A 93 -8.06 -10.52 -2.31
C PHE A 93 -6.96 -11.45 -1.80
N LEU A 94 -6.81 -11.64 -0.49
CA LEU A 94 -5.89 -12.63 0.06
C LEU A 94 -6.26 -14.06 -0.39
N ARG A 95 -7.56 -14.34 -0.56
CA ARG A 95 -8.08 -15.64 -1.05
C ARG A 95 -8.18 -15.72 -2.58
N HIS A 96 -8.41 -14.59 -3.24
CA HIS A 96 -8.68 -14.49 -4.67
C HIS A 96 -7.91 -13.32 -5.28
N ILE A 97 -6.58 -13.43 -5.33
CA ILE A 97 -5.72 -12.31 -5.73
C ILE A 97 -5.96 -11.86 -7.18
N ASP A 98 -6.38 -12.77 -8.06
CA ASP A 98 -6.68 -12.49 -9.46
C ASP A 98 -7.89 -11.55 -9.63
N ASP A 99 -8.76 -11.45 -8.62
CA ASP A 99 -9.92 -10.54 -8.63
C ASP A 99 -9.51 -9.07 -8.52
N LEU A 100 -8.24 -8.77 -8.22
CA LEU A 100 -7.71 -7.41 -8.36
C LEU A 100 -7.87 -6.88 -9.80
N SER A 101 -7.86 -7.75 -10.81
CA SER A 101 -8.10 -7.36 -12.22
C SER A 101 -9.47 -6.70 -12.45
N VAL A 102 -10.45 -6.95 -11.56
CA VAL A 102 -11.76 -6.27 -11.60
C VAL A 102 -11.59 -4.77 -11.37
N ILE A 103 -10.65 -4.36 -10.51
CA ILE A 103 -10.35 -2.96 -10.27
C ILE A 103 -9.76 -2.33 -11.55
N GLU A 104 -8.90 -3.04 -12.30
CA GLU A 104 -8.33 -2.50 -13.55
C GLU A 104 -9.39 -2.16 -14.59
N SER A 105 -10.51 -2.89 -14.61
CA SER A 105 -11.64 -2.60 -15.51
C SER A 105 -12.39 -1.31 -15.14
N ALA A 106 -12.12 -0.74 -13.96
CA ALA A 106 -12.75 0.48 -13.44
C ALA A 106 -11.80 1.70 -13.40
N LEU A 107 -10.56 1.55 -13.87
CA LEU A 107 -9.53 2.60 -13.95
C LEU A 107 -9.42 3.17 -15.37
#